data_AF-A0A919Z6T5-F1
#
_entry.id   AF-A0A919Z6T5-F1
#
_cell.length_a   1.000
_cell.length_b   1.000
_cell.length_c   1.000
_cell.angle_alpha   90.00
_cell.angle_beta   90.00
_cell.angle_gamma   90.00
#
_symmetry.space_group_name_H-M   'P 1'
#
loop_
_entity.id
_entity.type
_entity.pdbx_description
1 polymer ?
#
loop_
_entity_poly.entity_id
_entity_poly.type
_entity_poly.pdbx_seq_one_letter_code
_entity_poly.pdbx_strand_id
1 'polypeptide(L)'
;MHPITVIEITMSGVFVCILFLIGLFLPNKIRKLGFIIAASISFILLVSFVVRPYWVDYQVSKKMEQLNQYLEKKYPNEQWEITRQIGRQYNPYHLNVEFENENGWFYTYSMVDINTICQKSWAPPEGKFPGEGKHYEGHCE
;
A
#
# COMPACT_ATOMS: atom_id res chain seq x y z
N MET A 1 -7.42 10.43 12.61
CA MET A 1 -7.79 9.58 11.45
C MET A 1 -7.56 10.39 10.19
N HIS A 2 -6.97 9.79 9.14
CA HIS A 2 -6.78 10.49 7.87
C HIS A 2 -8.15 10.86 7.26
N PRO A 3 -8.34 12.06 6.66
CA PRO A 3 -9.65 12.47 6.12
C PRO A 3 -10.28 11.44 5.17
N ILE A 4 -9.45 10.83 4.32
CA ILE A 4 -9.87 9.73 3.43
C ILE A 4 -10.48 8.56 4.20
N THR A 5 -9.93 8.19 5.36
CA THR A 5 -10.46 7.10 6.19
C THR A 5 -11.83 7.45 6.77
N VAL A 6 -12.05 8.71 7.16
CA VAL A 6 -13.35 9.17 7.66
C VAL A 6 -14.40 9.11 6.54
N ILE A 7 -14.05 9.53 5.33
CA ILE A 7 -14.93 9.45 4.16
C ILE A 7 -15.26 7.99 3.82
N GLU A 8 -14.27 7.10 3.77
CA GLU A 8 -14.48 5.66 3.50
C GLU A 8 -15.43 5.03 4.53
N ILE A 9 -15.23 5.30 5.82
CA ILE A 9 -16.09 4.77 6.90
C ILE A 9 -17.50 5.33 6.77
N THR A 10 -17.64 6.64 6.53
CA THR A 10 -18.94 7.30 6.41
C THR A 10 -19.73 6.74 5.22
N MET A 11 -19.09 6.65 4.04
CA MET A 11 -19.71 6.08 2.84
C MET A 11 -20.08 4.61 3.03
N SER A 12 -19.22 3.83 3.70
CA SER A 12 -19.51 2.44 4.04
C SER A 12 -20.71 2.31 4.98
N GLY A 13 -20.81 3.20 5.98
CA GLY A 13 -21.96 3.27 6.88
C GLY A 13 -23.26 3.59 6.15
N VAL A 14 -23.25 4.61 5.28
CA VAL A 14 -24.40 4.96 4.43
C VAL A 14 -24.82 3.79 3.55
N PHE A 15 -23.85 3.13 2.90
CA PHE A 15 -24.11 1.94 2.09
C PHE A 15 -24.79 0.83 2.89
N VAL A 16 -24.29 0.52 4.09
CA VAL A 16 -24.91 -0.47 4.99
C VAL A 16 -26.34 -0.05 5.37
N CYS A 17 -26.56 1.21 5.76
CA CYS A 17 -27.89 1.71 6.06
C CYS A 17 -28.87 1.51 4.89
N ILE A 18 -28.43 1.79 3.66
CA ILE A 18 -29.23 1.58 2.44
C ILE A 18 -29.59 0.10 2.26
N LEU A 19 -28.65 -0.83 2.48
CA LEU A 19 -28.93 -2.27 2.41
C LEU A 19 -30.02 -2.70 3.39
N PHE A 20 -29.96 -2.21 4.63
CA PHE A 20 -31.00 -2.50 5.63
C PHE A 20 -32.34 -1.85 5.28
N LEU A 21 -32.35 -0.64 4.74
CA LEU A 21 -33.56 0.03 4.26
C LEU A 21 -34.21 -0.75 3.12
N ILE A 22 -33.44 -1.19 2.12
CA ILE A 22 -33.93 -2.06 1.04
C ILE A 22 -34.52 -3.35 1.62
N GLY A 23 -33.87 -3.91 2.64
CA GLY A 23 -34.36 -5.07 3.38
C GLY A 23 -35.78 -4.90 3.92
N LEU A 24 -36.14 -3.70 4.40
CA LEU A 24 -37.50 -3.42 4.92
C LEU A 24 -38.58 -3.47 3.84
N PHE A 25 -38.25 -3.07 2.61
CA PHE A 25 -39.19 -3.07 1.48
C PHE A 25 -39.36 -4.46 0.83
N LEU A 26 -38.59 -5.47 1.25
CA LEU A 26 -38.73 -6.83 0.72
C LEU A 26 -40.01 -7.55 1.23
N PRO A 27 -40.61 -8.43 0.42
CA PRO A 27 -41.72 -9.28 0.83
C PRO A 27 -41.38 -10.15 2.05
N ASN A 28 -42.36 -10.39 2.95
CA ASN A 28 -42.17 -11.15 4.19
C ASN A 28 -41.46 -12.50 4.01
N LYS A 29 -41.69 -13.19 2.88
CA LYS A 29 -41.09 -14.49 2.56
C LYS A 29 -39.56 -14.45 2.43
N ILE A 30 -39.01 -13.34 1.93
CA ILE A 30 -37.56 -13.19 1.67
C ILE A 30 -36.89 -12.12 2.54
N ARG A 31 -37.66 -11.33 3.29
CA ARG A 31 -37.17 -10.27 4.18
C ARG A 31 -36.11 -10.75 5.17
N LYS A 32 -36.34 -11.91 5.82
CA LYS A 32 -35.39 -12.51 6.76
C LYS A 32 -34.05 -12.83 6.10
N LEU A 33 -34.10 -13.39 4.89
CA LEU A 33 -32.90 -13.69 4.10
C LEU A 33 -32.17 -12.39 3.71
N GLY A 34 -32.90 -11.36 3.30
CA GLY A 34 -32.34 -10.04 2.99
C GLY A 34 -31.56 -9.43 4.16
N PHE A 35 -32.10 -9.49 5.38
CA PHE A 35 -31.38 -9.01 6.57
C PHE A 35 -30.15 -9.84 6.92
N ILE A 36 -30.20 -11.16 6.75
CA ILE A 36 -29.03 -12.02 6.95
C ILE A 36 -27.91 -11.63 5.97
N ILE A 37 -28.25 -11.41 4.70
CA ILE A 37 -27.28 -10.97 3.68
C ILE A 37 -26.70 -9.59 4.05
N ALA A 38 -27.55 -8.63 4.40
CA ALA A 38 -27.10 -7.28 4.79
C ALA A 38 -26.17 -7.32 6.03
N ALA A 39 -26.50 -8.14 7.03
CA ALA A 39 -25.68 -8.33 8.22
C ALA A 39 -24.33 -8.97 7.88
N SER A 40 -24.32 -10.01 7.03
CA SER A 40 -23.09 -10.67 6.57
C SER A 40 -22.18 -9.71 5.80
N ILE A 41 -22.73 -8.90 4.88
CA ILE A 41 -21.96 -7.89 4.14
C ILE A 41 -21.38 -6.86 5.11
N SER A 42 -22.18 -6.38 6.07
CA SER A 42 -21.73 -5.42 7.09
C SER A 42 -20.58 -5.98 7.91
N PHE A 43 -20.67 -7.25 8.32
CA PHE A 43 -19.63 -7.93 9.06
C PHE A 43 -18.33 -8.06 8.25
N ILE A 44 -18.42 -8.49 6.99
CA ILE A 44 -17.26 -8.57 6.09
C ILE A 44 -16.59 -7.21 5.91
N LEU A 45 -17.39 -6.14 5.73
CA LEU A 45 -16.87 -4.77 5.62
C LEU A 45 -16.12 -4.36 6.89
N LEU A 46 -16.67 -4.60 8.08
CA LEU A 46 -16.00 -4.31 9.35
C LEU A 46 -14.68 -5.06 9.49
N VAL A 47 -14.69 -6.36 9.21
CA VAL A 47 -13.46 -7.18 9.23
C VAL A 47 -12.44 -6.63 8.26
N SER A 48 -12.85 -6.20 7.06
CA SER A 48 -11.92 -5.63 6.07
C SER A 48 -11.18 -4.40 6.58
N PHE A 49 -11.85 -3.51 7.33
CA PHE A 49 -11.22 -2.32 7.92
C PHE A 49 -10.21 -2.69 9.01
N VAL A 50 -10.49 -3.74 9.80
CA VAL A 50 -9.61 -4.22 10.86
C VAL A 50 -8.39 -4.96 10.30
N VAL A 51 -8.60 -5.82 9.31
CA VAL A 51 -7.55 -6.70 8.75
C VAL A 51 -6.61 -5.95 7.79
N ARG A 52 -7.12 -4.98 7.03
CA ARG A 52 -6.36 -4.23 6.02
C ARG A 52 -5.01 -3.69 6.52
N PRO A 53 -4.87 -3.00 7.67
CA PRO A 53 -3.56 -2.48 8.10
C PRO A 53 -2.53 -3.61 8.29
N TYR A 54 -2.92 -4.69 8.97
CA TYR A 54 -2.03 -5.84 9.19
C TYR A 54 -1.65 -6.53 7.88
N TRP A 55 -2.61 -6.66 6.96
CA TRP A 55 -2.34 -7.25 5.64
C TRP A 55 -1.34 -6.41 4.84
N VAL A 56 -1.48 -5.08 4.85
CA VAL A 56 -0.55 -4.17 4.18
C VAL A 56 0.84 -4.28 4.78
N ASP A 57 0.96 -4.25 6.11
CA ASP A 57 2.27 -4.35 6.78
C ASP A 57 2.96 -5.70 6.51
N TYR A 58 2.20 -6.80 6.48
CA TYR A 58 2.72 -8.11 6.08
C TYR A 58 3.27 -8.12 4.65
N GLN A 59 2.51 -7.58 3.70
CA GLN A 59 2.92 -7.50 2.29
C GLN A 59 4.15 -6.60 2.11
N VAL A 60 4.21 -5.49 2.84
CA VAL A 60 5.37 -4.58 2.83
C VAL A 60 6.61 -5.25 3.38
N SER A 61 6.51 -5.96 4.49
CA SER A 61 7.64 -6.71 5.06
C SER A 61 8.20 -7.74 4.07
N LYS A 62 7.32 -8.48 3.39
CA LYS A 62 7.73 -9.44 2.36
C LYS A 62 8.42 -8.78 1.17
N LYS A 63 7.89 -7.65 0.69
CA LYS A 63 8.49 -6.88 -0.40
C LYS A 63 9.84 -6.25 -0.02
N MET A 64 9.97 -5.80 1.23
CA MET A 64 11.22 -5.28 1.76
C MET A 64 12.29 -6.36 1.82
N GLU A 65 11.95 -7.58 2.24
CA GLU A 65 12.84 -8.74 2.22
C GLU A 65 13.32 -9.06 0.78
N GLN A 66 12.41 -9.07 -0.19
CA GLN A 66 12.75 -9.27 -1.60
C GLN A 66 13.65 -8.16 -2.17
N LEU A 67 13.37 -6.91 -1.84
CA LEU A 67 14.21 -5.78 -2.25
C LEU A 67 15.60 -5.88 -1.65
N ASN A 68 15.70 -6.26 -0.38
CA ASN A 68 16.98 -6.42 0.29
C ASN A 68 17.84 -7.49 -0.41
N GLN A 69 17.25 -8.65 -0.73
CA GLN A 69 17.94 -9.71 -1.48
C GLN A 69 18.40 -9.26 -2.87
N TYR A 70 17.60 -8.44 -3.55
CA TYR A 70 17.97 -7.87 -4.84
C TYR A 70 19.16 -6.92 -4.73
N LEU A 71 19.14 -6.01 -3.75
CA LEU A 71 20.22 -5.05 -3.52
C LEU A 71 21.51 -5.74 -3.09
N GLU A 72 21.45 -6.75 -2.21
CA GLU A 72 22.62 -7.57 -1.81
C GLU A 72 23.29 -8.23 -3.02
N LYS A 73 22.50 -8.74 -3.96
CA LYS A 73 23.02 -9.37 -5.17
C LYS A 73 23.63 -8.35 -6.13
N LYS A 74 23.04 -7.16 -6.24
CA LYS A 74 23.41 -6.15 -7.23
C LYS A 74 24.56 -5.26 -6.77
N TYR A 75 24.58 -4.91 -5.50
CA TYR A 75 25.56 -4.05 -4.85
C TYR A 75 26.24 -4.81 -3.70
N PRO A 76 26.95 -5.92 -4.00
CA PRO A 76 27.65 -6.67 -2.96
C PRO A 76 28.70 -5.76 -2.35
N ASN A 77 28.72 -5.65 -1.02
CA ASN A 77 29.56 -4.76 -0.19
C ASN A 77 29.03 -3.35 0.06
N GLU A 78 27.82 -3.02 -0.37
CA GLU A 78 27.18 -1.76 -0.01
C GLU A 78 26.21 -1.95 1.16
N GLN A 79 25.92 -0.87 1.86
CA GLN A 79 24.92 -0.83 2.94
C GLN A 79 23.87 0.20 2.57
N TRP A 80 22.63 -0.08 2.93
CA TRP A 80 21.50 0.79 2.63
C TRP A 80 20.45 0.70 3.73
N GLU A 81 19.65 1.77 3.83
CA GLU A 81 18.44 1.79 4.63
C GLU A 81 17.22 1.73 3.71
N ILE A 82 16.29 0.83 4.01
CA ILE A 82 15.00 0.76 3.31
C ILE A 82 13.93 1.39 4.21
N THR A 83 13.34 2.47 3.73
CA THR A 83 12.23 3.15 4.40
C THR A 83 10.97 3.14 3.54
N ARG A 84 9.82 3.42 4.15
CA ARG A 84 8.56 3.61 3.44
C ARG A 84 7.94 4.92 3.85
N GLN A 85 7.27 5.59 2.92
CA GLN A 85 6.43 6.71 3.27
C GLN A 85 5.15 6.22 3.96
N ILE A 86 4.87 6.77 5.14
CA ILE A 86 3.70 6.42 5.94
C ILE A 86 2.60 7.44 5.65
N GLY A 87 1.43 6.95 5.22
CA GLY A 87 0.27 7.81 4.96
C GLY A 87 -0.65 7.22 3.90
N ARG A 88 -1.93 7.60 3.94
CA ARG A 88 -2.94 7.10 2.97
C ARG A 88 -2.73 7.63 1.55
N GLN A 89 -2.00 8.74 1.40
CA GLN A 89 -1.68 9.35 0.11
C GLN A 89 -0.52 8.66 -0.61
N TYR A 90 0.25 7.85 0.11
CA TYR A 90 1.41 7.15 -0.45
C TYR A 90 1.05 5.71 -0.79
N ASN A 91 1.65 5.19 -1.86
CA ASN A 91 1.57 3.76 -2.14
C ASN A 91 2.43 3.00 -1.11
N PRO A 92 1.85 2.15 -0.25
CA PRO A 92 2.62 1.45 0.78
C PRO A 92 3.66 0.50 0.19
N TYR A 93 3.54 0.13 -1.09
CA TYR A 93 4.44 -0.79 -1.78
C TYR A 93 5.60 -0.10 -2.50
N HIS A 94 5.71 1.23 -2.38
CA HIS A 94 6.88 1.97 -2.83
C HIS A 94 7.86 2.07 -1.66
N LEU A 95 9.05 1.53 -1.84
CA LEU A 95 10.10 1.48 -0.83
C LEU A 95 11.23 2.42 -1.25
N ASN A 96 11.61 3.32 -0.36
CA ASN A 96 12.74 4.21 -0.57
C ASN A 96 14.01 3.55 -0.05
N VAL A 97 15.05 3.61 -0.85
CA VAL A 97 16.38 3.08 -0.53
C VAL A 97 17.34 4.26 -0.50
N GLU A 98 18.08 4.37 0.59
CA GLU A 98 19.18 5.32 0.75
C GLU A 98 20.45 4.51 1.01
N PHE A 99 21.45 4.68 0.15
CA PHE A 99 22.74 3.99 0.30
C PHE A 99 23.66 4.80 1.22
N GLU A 100 24.36 4.14 2.15
CA GLU A 100 25.23 4.81 3.13
C GLU A 100 26.35 5.61 2.45
N ASN A 101 26.83 5.15 1.30
CA ASN A 101 27.88 5.81 0.52
C ASN A 101 27.38 6.97 -0.36
N GLU A 102 26.07 7.24 -0.34
CA GLU A 102 25.36 8.21 -1.17
C GLU A 102 24.23 8.89 -0.38
N ASN A 103 24.58 9.40 0.80
CA ASN A 103 23.63 10.03 1.72
C ASN A 103 22.87 11.21 1.09
N GLY A 104 21.57 11.31 1.39
CA GLY A 104 20.66 12.31 0.85
C GLY A 104 20.06 11.98 -0.51
N TRP A 105 20.39 10.81 -1.08
CA TRP A 105 19.74 10.30 -2.28
C TRP A 105 18.71 9.24 -1.93
N PHE A 106 17.47 9.47 -2.36
CA PHE A 106 16.41 8.48 -2.19
C PHE A 106 16.03 7.87 -3.53
N TYR A 107 16.13 6.55 -3.60
CA TYR A 107 15.71 5.77 -4.76
C TYR A 107 14.47 4.97 -4.41
N THR A 108 13.36 5.26 -5.08
CA THR A 108 12.10 4.56 -4.83
C THR A 108 11.98 3.35 -5.74
N TYR A 109 11.90 2.17 -5.13
CA TYR A 109 11.68 0.91 -5.80
C TYR A 109 10.23 0.44 -5.67
N SER A 110 9.75 -0.23 -6.72
CA SER A 110 8.47 -0.93 -6.76
C SER A 110 8.66 -2.29 -7.39
N MET A 111 7.99 -3.31 -6.84
CA MET A 111 7.92 -4.64 -7.42
C MET A 111 6.77 -4.66 -8.43
N VAL A 112 7.10 -4.83 -9.72
CA VAL A 112 6.11 -4.94 -10.80
C VAL A 112 5.49 -6.35 -10.80
N ASP A 113 6.29 -7.36 -10.50
CA ASP A 113 5.88 -8.76 -10.32
C ASP A 113 6.78 -9.47 -9.28
N ILE A 114 6.68 -10.80 -9.14
CA ILE A 114 7.46 -11.58 -8.14
C ILE A 114 8.97 -11.52 -8.40
N ASN A 115 9.40 -11.29 -9.65
CA ASN A 115 10.80 -11.38 -10.08
C ASN A 115 11.37 -10.05 -10.61
N THR A 116 10.53 -9.04 -10.81
CA THR A 116 10.88 -7.78 -11.45
C THR A 116 10.78 -6.66 -10.43
N ILE A 117 11.95 -6.25 -9.93
CA ILE A 117 12.14 -5.11 -9.06
C ILE A 117 12.68 -3.95 -9.89
N CYS A 118 12.02 -2.80 -9.76
CA CYS A 118 12.27 -1.64 -10.61
C CYS A 118 12.39 -0.36 -9.79
N GLN A 119 13.38 0.44 -10.13
CA GLN A 119 13.44 1.82 -9.68
C GLN A 119 12.42 2.66 -10.45
N LYS A 120 11.49 3.29 -9.74
CA LYS A 120 10.39 4.09 -10.31
C LYS A 120 10.59 5.59 -10.16
N SER A 121 11.24 6.04 -9.08
CA SER A 121 11.52 7.45 -8.87
C SER A 121 12.80 7.67 -8.06
N TRP A 122 13.22 8.93 -8.02
CA TRP A 122 14.45 9.39 -7.39
C TRP A 122 14.23 10.78 -6.80
N ALA A 123 14.80 11.02 -5.63
CA ALA A 123 14.91 12.34 -5.03
C ALA A 123 16.40 12.62 -4.78
N PRO A 124 17.07 13.36 -5.69
CA PRO A 124 18.43 13.81 -5.44
C PRO A 124 18.46 14.86 -4.32
N PRO A 125 19.61 15.04 -3.65
CA PRO A 125 19.81 16.16 -2.75
C PRO A 125 19.77 17.49 -3.54
N GLU A 126 19.50 18.59 -2.84
CA GLU A 126 19.34 19.91 -3.46
C GLU A 126 20.51 20.28 -4.38
N GLY A 127 20.18 20.77 -5.58
CA GLY A 127 21.17 21.20 -6.57
C GLY A 127 21.81 20.09 -7.41
N LYS A 128 21.41 18.83 -7.24
CA LYS A 128 21.89 17.70 -8.07
C LYS A 128 20.83 17.17 -9.01
N PHE A 129 21.25 16.65 -10.17
CA PHE A 129 20.37 15.97 -11.10
C PHE A 129 20.31 14.46 -10.85
N PRO A 130 19.17 13.79 -11.07
CA PRO A 130 19.01 12.36 -10.82
C PRO A 130 20.09 11.43 -11.39
N GLY A 131 20.57 11.74 -12.60
CA GLY A 131 21.58 10.94 -13.29
C GLY A 131 22.99 11.08 -12.75
N GLU A 132 23.23 11.98 -11.78
CA GLU A 132 24.50 12.07 -11.06
C GLU A 132 24.61 11.05 -9.93
N GLY A 133 23.51 10.37 -9.61
CA GLY A 133 23.46 9.35 -8.56
C GLY A 133 24.12 8.05 -9.01
N LYS A 134 24.98 7.46 -8.17
CA LYS A 134 25.70 6.21 -8.50
C LYS A 134 24.76 5.03 -8.70
N HIS A 135 23.64 5.02 -7.98
CA HIS A 135 22.66 3.94 -8.01
C HIS A 135 21.45 4.24 -8.88
N TYR A 136 21.57 5.17 -9.83
CA TYR A 136 20.51 5.45 -10.79
C TYR A 136 20.40 4.32 -11.83
N GLU A 137 19.24 3.67 -11.91
CA GLU A 137 18.98 2.51 -12.78
C GLU A 137 18.11 2.83 -14.01
N GLY A 138 17.72 4.08 -14.21
CA GLY A 138 16.74 4.45 -15.24
C GLY A 138 15.31 4.02 -14.89
N HIS A 139 14.32 4.55 -15.61
CA HIS A 139 12.92 4.18 -15.39
C HIS A 139 12.63 2.82 -16.04
N CYS A 140 12.06 1.87 -15.30
CA CYS A 140 11.45 0.70 -15.93
C CYS A 140 10.18 1.12 -16.68
N GLU A 141 10.16 0.94 -18.01
CA GLU A 141 8.97 1.03 -18.87
C GLU A 141 7.89 0.02 -18.48
#